data_AF-A0A023G9S4-F1
#
_entry.id   AF-A0A023G9S4-F1
#
_cell.length_a   1.000
_cell.length_b   1.000
_cell.length_c   1.000
_cell.angle_alpha   90.00
_cell.angle_beta   90.00
_cell.angle_gamma   90.00
#
_symmetry.space_group_name_H-M   'P 1'
#
loop_
_entity.id
_entity.type
_entity.pdbx_description
1 polymer ?
#
loop_
_entity_poly.entity_id
_entity_poly.type
_entity_poly.pdbx_seq_one_letter_code
_entity_poly.pdbx_strand_id
1 'polypeptide(L)'
;MSDLQFLVVNDRHSAHLRGHLEQRVSFAVHQESEQEPAWSILDGSKDDVFIFDRCGRLSYYVPFPISLVLPGYLPVVEDALRRTYEGTPCGLLCPEPADRTTRATQRHSLGWRLLHMFSSTGEPDKEMCNARMVLELRTCCHPNSRTESPFCQQAPSCSELAATCGS
;
A
#
# COMPACT_ATOMS: atom_id res chain seq x y z
N MET A 1 20.64 2.33 9.42
CA MET A 1 19.17 2.29 9.53
C MET A 1 18.76 2.80 10.92
N SER A 2 18.93 4.10 11.21
CA SER A 2 18.60 4.69 12.52
C SER A 2 17.23 5.38 12.56
N ASP A 3 16.70 5.76 11.41
CA ASP A 3 15.54 6.66 11.31
C ASP A 3 14.31 5.89 10.79
N LEU A 4 14.02 4.75 11.41
CA LEU A 4 12.86 3.92 11.09
C LEU A 4 11.79 4.10 12.15
N GLN A 5 10.54 4.19 11.70
CA GLN A 5 9.37 4.23 12.57
C GLN A 5 8.49 3.02 12.27
N PHE A 6 8.05 2.36 13.34
CA PHE A 6 7.16 1.22 13.26
C PHE A 6 5.83 1.59 13.92
N LEU A 7 4.75 1.05 13.37
CA LEU A 7 3.40 1.24 13.86
C LEU A 7 2.62 -0.06 13.69
N VAL A 8 1.98 -0.54 14.75
CA VAL A 8 0.92 -1.54 14.62
C VAL A 8 -0.39 -0.80 14.42
N VAL A 9 -1.19 -1.21 13.43
CA VAL A 9 -2.58 -0.75 13.26
C VAL A 9 -3.50 -1.88 13.69
N ASN A 10 -4.16 -1.74 14.84
CA ASN A 10 -5.11 -2.72 15.34
C ASN A 10 -6.52 -2.47 14.76
N ASP A 11 -7.16 -3.53 14.28
CA ASP A 11 -8.53 -3.50 13.75
C ASP A 11 -9.52 -3.03 14.82
N ARG A 12 -10.54 -2.28 14.40
CA ARG A 12 -11.57 -1.73 15.30
C ARG A 12 -12.37 -2.81 16.04
N HIS A 13 -12.59 -3.98 15.44
CA HIS A 13 -13.32 -5.09 16.06
C HIS A 13 -12.43 -5.87 17.07
N SER A 14 -11.13 -5.60 17.05
CA SER A 14 -10.12 -6.23 17.90
C SER A 14 -9.59 -5.29 19.00
N ALA A 15 -10.34 -4.24 19.33
CA ALA A 15 -9.91 -3.22 20.31
C ALA A 15 -9.55 -3.78 21.70
N HIS A 16 -10.19 -4.88 22.11
CA HIS A 16 -9.89 -5.58 23.36
C HIS A 16 -8.45 -6.14 23.43
N LEU A 17 -7.78 -6.33 22.28
CA LEU A 17 -6.39 -6.82 22.21
C LEU A 17 -5.35 -5.72 22.29
N ARG A 18 -5.75 -4.44 22.27
CA ARG A 18 -4.82 -3.30 22.22
C ARG A 18 -3.76 -3.36 23.33
N GLY A 19 -4.17 -3.56 24.58
CA GLY A 19 -3.24 -3.60 25.71
C GLY A 19 -2.22 -4.74 25.60
N HIS A 20 -2.63 -5.87 25.04
CA HIS A 20 -1.74 -7.01 24.78
C HIS A 20 -0.73 -6.71 23.66
N LEU A 21 -1.15 -5.98 22.62
CA LEU A 21 -0.24 -5.51 21.57
C LEU A 21 0.78 -4.52 22.14
N GLU A 22 0.33 -3.52 22.91
CA GLU A 22 1.18 -2.51 23.55
C GLU A 22 2.22 -3.13 24.49
N GLN A 23 1.93 -4.28 25.11
CA GLN A 23 2.89 -5.02 25.94
C GLN A 23 3.94 -5.81 25.13
N ARG A 24 3.68 -6.11 23.86
CA ARG A 24 4.55 -6.95 23.00
C ARG A 24 5.48 -6.15 22.10
N VAL A 25 5.20 -4.88 21.88
CA VAL A 25 5.99 -4.01 21.01
C VAL A 25 6.53 -2.81 21.77
N SER A 26 7.70 -2.32 21.36
CA SER A 26 8.31 -1.10 21.90
C SER A 26 7.95 0.16 21.11
N PHE A 27 7.07 0.03 20.11
CA PHE A 27 6.65 1.09 19.20
C PHE A 27 5.14 1.31 19.27
N ALA A 28 4.65 2.33 18.58
CA ALA A 28 3.26 2.75 18.70
C ALA A 28 2.28 1.67 18.23
N VAL A 29 1.14 1.58 18.93
CA VAL A 29 -0.04 0.82 18.52
C VAL A 29 -1.17 1.81 18.28
N HIS A 30 -1.56 1.97 17.03
CA HIS A 30 -2.72 2.76 16.63
C HIS A 30 -3.96 1.87 16.63
N GLN A 31 -5.01 2.32 17.31
CA GLN A 31 -6.30 1.65 17.29
C GLN A 31 -7.19 2.31 16.24
N GLU A 32 -7.63 1.55 15.24
CA GLU A 32 -8.54 2.05 14.22
C GLU A 32 -9.83 2.62 14.82
N SER A 33 -10.32 3.71 14.22
CA SER A 33 -11.60 4.34 14.53
C SER A 33 -12.41 4.59 13.26
N GLU A 34 -13.68 4.99 13.39
CA GLU A 34 -14.49 5.37 12.22
C GLU A 34 -13.94 6.62 11.51
N GLN A 35 -13.29 7.52 12.24
CA GLN A 35 -12.69 8.74 11.71
C GLN A 35 -11.36 8.47 11.00
N GLU A 36 -10.66 7.42 11.39
CA GLU A 36 -9.36 7.00 10.85
C GLU A 36 -9.42 5.51 10.46
N PRO A 37 -10.13 5.16 9.39
CA PRO A 37 -10.43 3.76 9.03
C PRO A 37 -9.28 3.13 8.24
N ALA A 38 -8.11 3.07 8.88
CA ALA A 38 -6.84 2.71 8.26
C ALA A 38 -6.87 1.34 7.55
N TRP A 39 -7.59 0.34 8.07
CA TRP A 39 -7.68 -0.98 7.43
C TRP A 39 -8.37 -0.91 6.08
N SER A 40 -9.47 -0.15 5.99
CA SER A 40 -10.20 0.03 4.73
C SER A 40 -9.46 0.90 3.71
N ILE A 41 -8.69 1.89 4.19
CA ILE A 41 -7.91 2.78 3.32
C ILE A 41 -6.73 2.03 2.70
N LEU A 42 -6.06 1.19 3.50
CA LEU A 42 -4.91 0.41 3.07
C LEU A 42 -5.30 -0.88 2.33
N ASP A 43 -6.57 -1.29 2.42
CA ASP A 43 -7.10 -2.55 1.88
C ASP A 43 -6.25 -3.76 2.32
N GLY A 44 -5.77 -3.71 3.57
CA GLY A 44 -4.88 -4.71 4.16
C GLY A 44 -5.64 -5.80 4.92
N SER A 45 -5.02 -6.97 4.99
CA SER A 45 -5.46 -8.10 5.82
C SER A 45 -4.60 -8.24 7.09
N LYS A 46 -5.06 -9.11 8.01
CA LYS A 46 -4.33 -9.42 9.23
C LYS A 46 -2.93 -9.91 8.92
N ASP A 47 -1.94 -9.40 9.67
CA ASP A 47 -0.51 -9.72 9.57
C ASP A 47 0.17 -9.22 8.27
N ASP A 48 -0.50 -8.44 7.43
CA ASP A 48 0.15 -7.76 6.31
C ASP A 48 1.07 -6.64 6.79
N VAL A 49 2.11 -6.35 6.00
CA VAL A 49 3.08 -5.28 6.29
C VAL A 49 3.10 -4.26 5.16
N PHE A 50 2.95 -2.98 5.53
CA PHE A 50 3.08 -1.84 4.63
C PHE A 50 4.36 -1.08 4.96
N ILE A 51 5.20 -0.83 3.95
CA ILE A 51 6.46 -0.11 4.11
C ILE A 51 6.35 1.18 3.30
N PHE A 52 6.41 2.31 3.99
CA PHE A 52 6.40 3.64 3.39
C PHE A 52 7.82 4.20 3.30
N ASP A 53 8.11 4.93 2.23
CA ASP A 53 9.36 5.68 2.12
C ASP A 53 9.34 6.96 2.99
N ARG A 54 10.51 7.62 3.08
CA ARG A 54 10.68 8.91 3.76
C ARG A 54 9.85 10.07 3.18
N CYS A 55 9.21 9.87 2.04
CA CYS A 55 8.34 10.82 1.38
C CYS A 55 6.85 10.46 1.56
N GLY A 56 6.54 9.48 2.42
CA GLY A 56 5.19 9.07 2.78
C GLY A 56 4.49 8.23 1.72
N ARG A 57 5.20 7.71 0.71
CA ARG A 57 4.62 6.86 -0.34
C ARG A 57 4.83 5.39 -0.03
N LEU A 58 3.82 4.58 -0.33
CA LEU A 58 3.91 3.14 -0.19
C LEU A 58 4.99 2.58 -1.14
N SER A 59 6.05 2.00 -0.57
CA SER A 59 7.13 1.35 -1.31
C SER A 59 6.89 -0.14 -1.49
N TYR A 60 6.44 -0.82 -0.43
CA TYR A 60 6.11 -2.24 -0.47
C TYR A 60 4.84 -2.52 0.32
N TYR A 61 4.03 -3.43 -0.23
CA TYR A 61 2.99 -4.16 0.48
C TYR A 61 3.41 -5.63 0.51
N VAL A 62 3.53 -6.21 1.70
CA VAL A 62 3.94 -7.59 1.90
C VAL A 62 2.77 -8.32 2.55
N PRO A 63 2.01 -9.14 1.80
CA PRO A 63 0.85 -9.85 2.35
C PRO A 63 1.27 -11.05 3.20
N PHE A 64 0.45 -11.41 4.18
CA PHE A 64 0.53 -12.71 4.83
C PHE A 64 0.29 -13.84 3.82
N PRO A 65 1.03 -14.97 3.87
CA PRO A 65 2.03 -15.36 4.88
C PRO A 65 3.47 -14.90 4.60
N ILE A 66 3.71 -14.16 3.52
CA ILE A 66 5.05 -13.71 3.12
C ILE A 66 5.62 -12.70 4.13
N SER A 67 4.75 -11.96 4.80
CA SER A 67 5.08 -11.02 5.87
C SER A 67 5.58 -11.65 7.18
N LEU A 68 5.58 -12.98 7.30
CA LEU A 68 6.05 -13.66 8.50
C LEU A 68 7.56 -13.46 8.70
N VAL A 69 7.91 -12.78 9.78
CA VAL A 69 9.30 -12.59 10.21
C VAL A 69 9.69 -13.74 11.15
N LEU A 70 10.30 -14.78 10.58
CA LEU A 70 10.78 -15.95 11.31
C LEU A 70 12.31 -16.06 11.24
N PRO A 71 13.01 -16.31 12.36
CA PRO A 71 14.45 -16.57 12.34
C PRO A 71 14.79 -17.72 11.37
N GLY A 72 15.66 -17.47 10.40
CA GLY A 72 16.11 -18.48 9.42
C GLY A 72 15.16 -18.71 8.23
N TYR A 73 14.10 -17.93 8.07
CA TYR A 73 13.22 -17.93 6.90
C TYR A 73 13.53 -16.75 5.96
N LEU A 74 12.93 -16.73 4.76
CA LEU A 74 13.10 -15.65 3.78
C LEU A 74 12.82 -14.28 4.42
N PRO A 75 13.81 -13.36 4.53
CA PRO A 75 13.68 -12.10 5.26
C PRO A 75 13.03 -11.03 4.38
N VAL A 76 11.84 -11.32 3.84
CA VAL A 76 11.19 -10.47 2.81
C VAL A 76 10.90 -9.08 3.36
N VAL A 77 10.45 -8.99 4.61
CA VAL A 77 10.15 -7.71 5.26
C VAL A 77 11.44 -6.91 5.48
N GLU A 78 12.51 -7.55 5.95
CA GLU A 78 13.80 -6.89 6.19
C GLU A 78 14.48 -6.45 4.90
N ASP A 79 14.41 -7.25 3.83
CA ASP A 79 15.00 -6.89 2.54
C ASP A 79 14.20 -5.76 1.87
N ALA A 80 12.87 -5.79 1.92
CA ALA A 80 12.02 -4.69 1.46
C ALA A 80 12.31 -3.39 2.24
N LEU A 81 12.43 -3.49 3.57
CA LEU A 81 12.77 -2.37 4.44
C LEU A 81 14.15 -1.80 4.12
N ARG A 82 15.16 -2.66 3.91
CA ARG A 82 16.52 -2.25 3.53
C ARG A 82 16.51 -1.48 2.21
N ARG A 83 15.82 -1.99 1.19
CA ARG A 83 15.71 -1.34 -0.12
C ARG A 83 15.00 -0.01 -0.06
N THR A 84 13.90 0.09 0.70
CA THR A 84 13.22 1.37 0.91
C THR A 84 14.11 2.38 1.63
N TYR A 85 14.88 1.94 2.62
CA TYR A 85 15.77 2.81 3.39
C TYR A 85 16.97 3.31 2.57
N GLU A 86 17.65 2.41 1.86
CA GLU A 86 18.85 2.71 1.06
C GLU A 86 18.51 3.43 -0.25
N GLY A 87 17.28 3.28 -0.75
CA GLY A 87 16.82 3.91 -1.97
C GLY A 87 16.75 5.44 -1.88
N THR A 88 16.65 6.07 -3.05
CA THR A 88 16.31 7.48 -3.23
C THR A 88 14.92 7.63 -3.86
N PRO A 89 13.84 7.27 -3.16
CA PRO A 89 12.53 7.12 -3.77
C PRO A 89 11.85 8.46 -4.06
N CYS A 90 12.35 9.56 -3.51
CA CYS A 90 11.82 10.90 -3.72
C CYS A 90 12.22 11.43 -5.10
N GLY A 91 11.32 11.29 -6.09
CA GLY A 91 11.43 11.96 -7.39
C GLY A 91 11.06 13.45 -7.32
N LEU A 92 10.94 14.13 -8.48
CA LEU A 92 10.73 15.59 -8.64
C LEU A 92 9.46 16.17 -7.98
N LEU A 93 8.57 15.35 -7.41
CA LEU A 93 7.34 15.80 -6.78
C LEU A 93 7.29 15.29 -5.33
N CYS A 94 8.11 15.90 -4.49
CA CYS A 94 7.79 16.07 -3.09
C CYS A 94 7.30 17.51 -2.95
N PRO A 95 5.99 17.79 -3.03
CA PRO A 95 5.53 19.07 -2.53
C PRO A 95 5.86 19.09 -1.04
N GLU A 96 6.83 19.93 -0.67
CA GLU A 96 7.00 20.37 0.71
C GLU A 96 5.60 20.74 1.25
N PRO A 97 5.25 20.34 2.49
CA PRO A 97 3.97 20.73 3.06
C PRO A 97 3.95 22.25 3.17
N ALA A 98 3.34 22.90 2.18
CA ALA A 98 3.14 24.33 2.19
C ALA A 98 2.36 24.68 3.46
N ASP A 99 2.95 25.64 4.15
CA ASP A 99 2.59 26.22 5.43
C ASP A 99 1.08 26.19 5.75
N ARG A 100 0.75 25.79 6.99
CA ARG A 100 -0.60 25.82 7.53
C ARG A 100 -1.06 27.27 7.70
N THR A 101 -1.56 27.92 6.64
CA THR A 101 -2.48 29.07 6.73
C THR A 101 -3.14 29.24 5.36
N THR A 102 -4.34 28.70 5.13
CA THR A 102 -5.57 29.50 5.22
C THR A 102 -6.79 28.57 5.15
N ARG A 103 -7.82 28.89 5.94
CA ARG A 103 -9.10 28.20 6.02
C ARG A 103 -10.00 28.48 4.80
N ALA A 104 -10.82 27.47 4.51
CA ALA A 104 -12.14 27.48 3.83
C ALA A 104 -12.07 27.63 2.29
N THR A 105 -12.75 26.84 1.45
CA THR A 105 -13.95 26.01 1.59
C THR A 105 -14.02 25.11 0.36
N GLN A 106 -14.25 23.80 0.49
CA GLN A 106 -15.27 23.09 -0.31
C GLN A 106 -15.40 21.64 0.16
N ARG A 107 -16.42 21.41 0.99
CA ARG A 107 -17.08 20.12 1.10
C ARG A 107 -17.86 19.90 -0.18
N HIS A 108 -17.55 18.87 -0.95
CA HIS A 108 -18.57 18.16 -1.71
C HIS A 108 -18.50 16.68 -1.30
N SER A 109 -19.43 16.33 -0.42
CA SER A 109 -20.04 15.02 -0.34
C SER A 109 -20.38 14.52 -1.74
N LEU A 110 -20.23 13.22 -1.98
CA LEU A 110 -21.28 12.33 -2.51
C LEU A 110 -20.69 10.93 -2.70
N GLY A 111 -21.10 10.02 -1.83
CA GLY A 111 -21.02 8.59 -2.10
C GLY A 111 -21.88 8.25 -3.31
N TRP A 112 -21.32 7.48 -4.23
CA TRP A 112 -22.08 6.82 -5.29
C TRP A 112 -22.31 5.37 -4.89
N ARG A 113 -23.60 5.02 -4.92
CA ARG A 113 -24.21 3.80 -4.42
C ARG A 113 -24.16 2.69 -5.47
N LEU A 114 -24.00 1.47 -4.95
CA LEU A 114 -24.77 0.23 -5.20
C LEU A 114 -25.29 -0.11 -6.61
N LEU A 115 -25.05 -1.39 -6.94
CA LEU A 115 -25.84 -2.32 -7.78
C LEU A 115 -25.70 -2.21 -9.31
N HIS A 116 -24.85 -3.08 -9.87
CA HIS A 116 -25.21 -3.87 -11.05
C HIS A 116 -24.70 -5.30 -10.90
N MET A 117 -25.57 -6.18 -10.37
CA MET A 117 -25.45 -7.63 -10.44
C MET A 117 -26.57 -8.11 -11.39
N PHE A 118 -26.19 -8.90 -12.39
CA PHE A 118 -27.00 -9.63 -13.39
C PHE A 118 -27.61 -8.85 -14.59
N SER A 119 -26.91 -8.92 -15.72
CA SER A 119 -27.46 -9.54 -16.94
C SER A 119 -26.31 -9.89 -17.90
N SER A 120 -26.30 -11.13 -18.38
CA SER A 120 -25.39 -11.66 -19.39
C SER A 120 -25.93 -11.34 -20.78
N THR A 121 -25.17 -10.66 -21.63
CA THR A 121 -25.15 -10.84 -23.09
C THR A 121 -23.85 -10.26 -23.63
N GLY A 122 -23.10 -11.05 -24.41
CA GLY A 122 -21.73 -10.72 -24.82
C GLY A 122 -21.59 -9.66 -25.90
N GLU A 123 -20.39 -9.07 -25.93
CA GLU A 123 -19.55 -8.78 -27.10
C GLU A 123 -18.10 -8.55 -26.60
N PRO A 124 -17.06 -8.84 -27.40
CA PRO A 124 -15.66 -8.79 -26.96
C PRO A 124 -15.11 -7.38 -27.14
N ASP A 125 -15.36 -6.50 -26.18
CA ASP A 125 -14.97 -5.09 -26.31
C ASP A 125 -13.86 -4.68 -25.32
N LYS A 126 -12.67 -4.46 -25.90
CA LYS A 126 -11.54 -3.60 -25.48
C LYS A 126 -11.05 -3.77 -24.03
N GLU A 127 -9.85 -4.34 -23.94
CA GLU A 127 -8.99 -4.38 -22.74
C GLU A 127 -8.96 -3.02 -22.01
N MET A 128 -9.79 -2.92 -20.99
CA MET A 128 -9.80 -1.84 -20.03
C MET A 128 -8.76 -2.19 -18.97
N CYS A 129 -7.83 -1.27 -18.68
CA CYS A 129 -6.88 -1.46 -17.59
C CYS A 129 -7.63 -1.81 -16.30
N ASN A 130 -7.48 -3.06 -15.86
CA ASN A 130 -8.14 -3.57 -14.68
C ASN A 130 -7.29 -3.28 -13.42
N ALA A 131 -7.90 -3.42 -12.24
CA ALA A 131 -7.25 -3.10 -10.97
C ALA A 131 -5.91 -3.84 -10.76
N ARG A 132 -5.81 -5.08 -11.27
CA ARG A 132 -4.57 -5.87 -11.21
C ARG A 132 -3.47 -5.25 -12.07
N MET A 133 -3.79 -4.82 -13.28
CA MET A 133 -2.83 -4.14 -14.16
C MET A 133 -2.36 -2.79 -13.59
N VAL A 134 -3.26 -2.04 -12.93
CA VAL A 134 -2.88 -0.80 -12.22
C VAL A 134 -1.91 -1.10 -11.08
N LEU A 135 -2.15 -2.16 -10.32
CA LEU A 135 -1.28 -2.59 -9.23
C LEU A 135 0.09 -3.03 -9.77
N GLU A 136 0.12 -3.81 -10.85
CA GLU A 136 1.34 -4.24 -11.53
C GLU A 136 2.12 -3.03 -12.09
N LEU A 137 1.46 -2.03 -12.68
CA LEU A 137 2.09 -0.81 -13.17
C LEU A 137 2.79 -0.04 -12.04
N ARG A 138 2.11 0.15 -10.90
CA ARG A 138 2.66 0.89 -9.76
C ARG A 138 3.79 0.14 -9.05
N THR A 139 3.70 -1.19 -9.00
CA THR A 139 4.60 -2.02 -8.19
C THR A 139 5.82 -2.47 -9.00
N CYS A 140 5.65 -2.77 -10.28
CA CYS A 140 6.67 -3.43 -11.10
C CYS A 140 7.45 -2.50 -12.04
N CYS A 141 7.11 -1.20 -12.08
CA CYS A 141 7.80 -0.22 -12.93
C CYS A 141 8.81 0.68 -12.22
N HIS A 142 9.24 0.26 -11.03
CA HIS A 142 10.43 0.78 -10.39
C HIS A 142 11.69 0.03 -10.91
N PRO A 143 12.86 0.69 -11.07
CA PRO A 143 14.05 0.13 -11.73
C PRO A 143 14.54 -1.23 -11.22
N ASN A 144 14.29 -1.56 -9.95
CA ASN A 144 14.75 -2.81 -9.32
C ASN A 144 13.62 -3.85 -9.10
N SER A 145 12.35 -3.48 -9.33
CA SER A 145 11.24 -4.37 -9.00
C SER A 145 11.25 -5.65 -9.86
N ARG A 146 11.60 -5.57 -11.15
CA ARG A 146 11.61 -6.74 -12.03
C ARG A 146 12.77 -7.69 -11.78
N THR A 147 13.93 -7.19 -11.38
CA THR A 147 15.10 -8.05 -11.13
C THR A 147 14.94 -8.82 -9.83
N GLU A 148 14.24 -8.24 -8.85
CA GLU A 148 14.25 -8.77 -7.49
C GLU A 148 12.90 -9.35 -7.02
N SER A 149 11.81 -9.17 -7.78
CA SER A 149 10.48 -9.73 -7.45
C SER A 149 10.03 -10.76 -8.49
N PRO A 150 9.87 -12.04 -8.11
CA PRO A 150 9.31 -13.07 -9.00
C PRO A 150 7.91 -12.72 -9.52
N PHE A 151 7.15 -11.93 -8.77
CA PHE A 151 5.86 -11.38 -9.19
C PHE A 151 6.04 -10.41 -10.38
N CYS A 152 7.01 -9.50 -10.29
CA CYS A 152 7.29 -8.54 -11.36
C CYS A 152 8.06 -9.13 -12.54
N GLN A 153 8.76 -10.25 -12.36
CA GLN A 153 9.34 -11.02 -13.46
C GLN A 153 8.28 -11.59 -14.41
N GLN A 154 7.08 -11.87 -13.88
CA GLN A 154 5.96 -12.43 -14.61
C GLN A 154 4.96 -11.35 -15.10
N ALA A 155 5.15 -10.09 -14.72
CA ALA A 155 4.25 -8.99 -15.08
C ALA A 155 4.53 -8.47 -16.51
N PRO A 156 3.49 -8.01 -17.25
CA PRO A 156 3.67 -7.37 -18.57
C PRO A 156 4.63 -6.19 -18.49
N SER A 157 5.31 -5.82 -19.57
CA SER A 157 6.32 -4.75 -19.58
C SER A 157 5.74 -3.40 -19.13
N CYS A 158 6.59 -2.51 -18.62
CA CYS A 158 6.14 -1.19 -18.18
C CYS A 158 5.60 -0.32 -19.30
N SER A 159 6.14 -0.48 -20.52
CA SER A 159 5.61 0.13 -21.72
C SER A 159 4.21 -0.39 -22.07
N GLU A 160 3.96 -1.70 -21.93
CA GLU A 160 2.64 -2.29 -22.20
C GLU A 160 1.63 -1.86 -21.15
N LEU A 161 1.98 -1.95 -19.86
CA LEU A 161 1.13 -1.50 -18.77
C LEU A 161 0.80 0.00 -18.89
N ALA A 162 1.77 0.84 -19.26
CA ALA A 162 1.55 2.28 -19.45
C ALA A 162 0.65 2.58 -20.67
N ALA A 163 0.82 1.83 -21.76
CA ALA A 163 -0.01 1.96 -22.95
C ALA A 163 -1.46 1.55 -22.69
N THR A 164 -1.68 0.51 -21.88
CA THR A 164 -3.02 0.02 -21.53
C THR A 164 -3.69 0.85 -20.44
N CYS A 165 -2.92 1.35 -19.47
CA CYS A 165 -3.45 2.01 -18.27
C CYS A 165 -3.41 3.53 -18.28
N GLY A 166 -2.76 4.17 -19.26
CA GLY A 166 -2.88 5.59 -19.58
C GLY A 166 -2.74 6.58 -18.42
N SER A 167 -1.51 7.09 -18.23
CA SER A 167 -1.06 8.30 -17.50
C SER A 167 -2.00 8.92 -16.45
#